data_AF-A0A1Y3T581-F1
#
_entry.id   AF-A0A1Y3T581-F1
#
_cell.length_a   1.000
_cell.length_b   1.000
_cell.length_c   1.000
_cell.angle_alpha   90.00
_cell.angle_beta   90.00
_cell.angle_gamma   90.00
#
_symmetry.space_group_name_H-M   'P 1'
#
loop_
_entity.id
_entity.type
_entity.pdbx_description
1 polymer ?
#
loop_
_entity_poly.entity_id
_entity_poly.type
_entity_poly.pdbx_seq_one_letter_code
_entity_poly.pdbx_strand_id
1 'polypeptide(L)'
;MAEQSSGLGEAVDVGTSAASHLHAMKTAAHLSKTVAGAAAGPFTAAISAAIANRHTLLKAGAVILGFLLLPVLFILMLPGLIFGSLTENTGALNSNALINENIQNARQAIVEVLEESHADLLEEINAAIVALPEGSTVQIVDPYETTIAVNAHLLISQFCASQDDYENINIDKLQSLIRENKDGLFSYDVAEETVSVEVETETAEGEAPQTETVTFTRYTYTVFFAGDAYFADHVFHLTEEQKELAENYASNLTLFFGAASGTAMAINLSDEVLAYRPLVSEIAARYGMSDYVELILAVMMQESGGRGSDPMQASESGYNTRFPRGPGTITDPEYSIECGIQALRDVLTKAGCTGPTDLDRIKLALQGYNYGSAYIDWAMERDGGYTKENAIAYSDMMCARPGWNYSIYGDKEYVDHVLRYYQVLNTGGTYPANGMQIPLYIQTEYGNIPYGTGSIADCGCGPTAFAMVASYLTGSTITPVDAVAWCGNSYYKAGEGTYWSYFQAAASHFGCGSVTQTTDANAVLQALSEGRPVISSQSPGLFTSGGHFIVLRGLTADGKVLVNDPNDNDSKNYVNRAFDMMTEIHATSSQYWIFEKK
;
A
#
# COMPACT_ATOMS: atom_id res chain seq x y z
N MET A 1 44.96 -21.64 42.07
CA MET A 1 46.09 -22.15 41.26
C MET A 1 45.66 -23.50 40.71
N ALA A 2 45.60 -23.80 39.42
CA ALA A 2 45.83 -23.09 38.16
C ALA A 2 45.07 -23.93 37.09
N GLU A 3 44.34 -23.31 36.14
CA GLU A 3 44.66 -23.25 34.68
C GLU A 3 44.64 -24.62 33.95
N GLN A 4 44.15 -24.80 32.72
CA GLN A 4 43.85 -23.91 31.60
C GLN A 4 43.01 -24.65 30.52
N SER A 5 42.60 -23.92 29.47
CA SER A 5 41.83 -24.23 28.24
C SER A 5 42.34 -25.44 27.41
N SER A 6 41.79 -25.92 26.28
CA SER A 6 40.90 -25.45 25.18
C SER A 6 40.43 -26.72 24.41
N GLY A 7 39.25 -26.81 23.81
CA GLY A 7 38.98 -26.33 22.45
C GLY A 7 38.72 -27.49 21.45
N LEU A 8 37.61 -27.38 20.70
CA LEU A 8 37.33 -27.96 19.38
C LEU A 8 37.19 -29.49 19.24
N GLY A 9 35.93 -29.92 19.16
CA GLY A 9 35.51 -31.25 18.69
C GLY A 9 34.02 -31.31 18.37
N GLU A 10 33.46 -30.21 17.87
CA GLU A 10 32.07 -30.10 17.38
C GLU A 10 32.10 -30.08 15.85
N ALA A 11 32.41 -31.26 15.30
CA ALA A 11 32.21 -31.64 13.92
C ALA A 11 32.38 -33.17 13.91
N VAL A 12 31.46 -33.89 13.23
CA VAL A 12 31.48 -35.36 12.95
C VAL A 12 30.33 -36.20 13.55
N ASP A 13 29.20 -35.65 14.01
CA ASP A 13 28.03 -36.53 14.29
C ASP A 13 26.65 -36.05 13.78
N VAL A 14 26.66 -35.29 12.68
CA VAL A 14 25.43 -34.94 11.92
C VAL A 14 25.09 -36.02 10.86
N GLY A 15 25.82 -37.15 10.84
CA GLY A 15 25.73 -38.15 9.77
C GLY A 15 24.84 -39.38 10.03
N THR A 16 24.32 -39.58 11.23
CA THR A 16 23.79 -40.90 11.65
C THR A 16 22.32 -40.93 12.11
N SER A 17 21.62 -39.79 12.16
CA SER A 17 20.19 -39.76 12.52
C SER A 17 19.22 -39.92 11.34
N ALA A 18 19.66 -39.73 10.08
CA ALA A 18 18.77 -39.87 8.92
C ALA A 18 18.44 -41.33 8.57
N ALA A 19 19.31 -42.29 8.92
CA ALA A 19 19.13 -43.70 8.58
C ALA A 19 18.22 -44.47 9.56
N SER A 20 18.12 -44.05 10.82
CA SER A 20 17.23 -44.68 11.82
C SER A 20 15.77 -44.27 11.65
N HIS A 21 15.49 -43.05 11.17
CA HIS A 21 14.13 -42.58 10.88
C HIS A 21 13.54 -43.22 9.61
N LEU A 22 14.35 -43.58 8.62
CA LEU A 22 13.88 -44.26 7.40
C LEU A 22 13.41 -45.71 7.65
N HIS A 23 13.96 -46.37 8.67
CA HIS A 23 13.57 -47.74 9.03
C HIS A 23 12.21 -47.81 9.75
N ALA A 24 11.85 -46.79 10.52
CA ALA A 24 10.54 -46.71 11.18
C ALA A 24 9.39 -46.48 10.17
N MET A 25 9.64 -45.77 9.06
CA MET A 25 8.64 -45.52 8.03
C MET A 25 8.34 -46.76 7.15
N LYS A 26 9.29 -47.67 6.94
CA LYS A 26 9.06 -48.88 6.14
C LYS A 26 8.19 -49.93 6.84
N THR A 27 8.05 -49.88 8.17
CA THR A 27 7.19 -50.81 8.91
C THR A 27 5.72 -50.35 8.95
N ALA A 28 5.43 -49.07 8.70
CA ALA A 28 4.07 -48.55 8.64
C ALA A 28 3.32 -48.90 7.33
N ALA A 29 4.06 -49.26 6.27
CA ALA A 29 3.47 -49.56 4.96
C ALA A 29 2.83 -50.96 4.84
N HIS A 30 2.91 -51.81 5.87
CA HIS A 30 2.47 -53.22 5.77
C HIS A 30 1.18 -53.60 6.53
N LEU A 31 0.48 -52.66 7.14
CA LEU A 31 -0.85 -52.89 7.72
C LEU A 31 -1.95 -52.33 6.81
N SER A 32 -1.98 -52.81 5.58
CA SER A 32 -3.12 -52.69 4.67
C SER A 32 -3.53 -54.09 4.24
N LYS A 33 -4.58 -54.62 4.87
CA LYS A 33 -5.64 -55.43 4.25
C LYS A 33 -6.65 -55.89 5.30
N THR A 34 -7.92 -55.97 4.86
CA THR A 34 -9.17 -56.46 5.52
C THR A 34 -9.81 -55.50 6.53
N VAL A 35 -11.06 -55.01 6.43
CA VAL A 35 -12.26 -55.21 5.56
C VAL A 35 -13.02 -53.87 5.43
N ALA A 36 -13.78 -53.71 4.34
CA ALA A 36 -14.31 -52.49 3.73
C ALA A 36 -15.34 -51.62 4.51
N GLY A 37 -15.27 -50.29 4.29
CA GLY A 37 -16.39 -49.35 4.45
C GLY A 37 -16.02 -47.90 4.80
N ALA A 38 -15.93 -47.03 3.77
CA ALA A 38 -15.85 -45.55 3.79
C ALA A 38 -14.62 -44.86 4.43
N ALA A 39 -14.01 -43.97 3.64
CA ALA A 39 -12.73 -43.32 3.88
C ALA A 39 -12.80 -42.24 4.97
N ALA A 40 -12.34 -42.58 6.16
CA ALA A 40 -12.10 -41.65 7.26
C ALA A 40 -10.59 -41.73 7.58
N GLY A 41 -9.83 -40.70 7.17
CA GLY A 41 -8.39 -40.64 7.37
C GLY A 41 -8.00 -40.57 8.86
N PRO A 42 -6.73 -40.81 9.22
CA PRO A 42 -6.26 -40.88 10.61
C PRO A 42 -6.62 -39.64 11.46
N PHE A 43 -6.84 -38.48 10.83
CA PHE A 43 -7.30 -37.24 11.44
C PHE A 43 -8.71 -37.33 12.05
N THR A 44 -9.66 -37.99 11.38
CA THR A 44 -11.05 -38.13 11.86
C THR A 44 -11.18 -39.08 13.06
N ALA A 45 -10.35 -40.13 13.09
CA ALA A 45 -10.26 -41.05 14.22
C ALA A 45 -9.67 -40.36 15.47
N ALA A 46 -8.71 -39.44 15.28
CA ALA A 46 -8.11 -38.67 16.37
C ALA A 46 -9.10 -37.70 17.02
N ILE A 47 -9.93 -37.01 16.22
CA ILE A 47 -11.00 -36.12 16.69
C ILE A 47 -12.05 -36.91 17.49
N SER A 48 -12.45 -38.07 16.98
CA SER A 48 -13.46 -38.94 17.63
C SER A 48 -12.97 -39.48 18.98
N ALA A 49 -11.69 -39.87 19.07
CA ALA A 49 -11.07 -40.35 20.31
C ALA A 49 -10.88 -39.25 21.36
N ALA A 50 -10.64 -38.00 20.93
CA ALA A 50 -10.49 -36.84 21.82
C ALA A 50 -11.82 -36.47 22.50
N ILE A 51 -12.94 -36.54 21.77
CA ILE A 51 -14.28 -36.24 22.30
C ILE A 51 -14.77 -37.33 23.27
N ALA A 52 -14.43 -38.60 23.00
CA ALA A 52 -14.89 -39.74 23.81
C ALA A 52 -14.17 -39.89 25.17
N ASN A 53 -12.99 -39.29 25.37
CA ASN A 53 -12.13 -39.58 26.53
C ASN A 53 -11.60 -38.34 27.27
N ARG A 54 -12.42 -37.28 27.35
CA ARG A 54 -12.10 -35.98 27.96
C ARG A 54 -11.55 -35.98 29.41
N HIS A 55 -11.61 -37.11 30.14
CA HIS A 55 -11.16 -37.18 31.54
C HIS A 55 -9.96 -38.12 31.81
N THR A 56 -9.41 -38.83 30.81
CA THR A 56 -8.44 -39.92 31.07
C THR A 56 -7.05 -39.75 30.45
N LEU A 57 -6.74 -38.62 29.81
CA LEU A 57 -5.47 -38.41 29.08
C LEU A 57 -4.48 -37.48 29.79
N LEU A 58 -4.34 -37.63 31.10
CA LEU A 58 -3.27 -36.99 31.89
C LEU A 58 -2.11 -37.98 32.10
N LYS A 59 -1.23 -38.09 31.09
CA LYS A 59 0.24 -38.28 31.16
C LYS A 59 0.73 -38.95 29.87
N ALA A 60 1.61 -38.24 29.16
CA ALA A 60 2.29 -38.58 27.89
C ALA A 60 1.55 -38.36 26.55
N GLY A 61 0.23 -38.13 26.51
CA GLY A 61 -0.52 -37.91 25.23
C GLY A 61 -0.72 -36.46 24.77
N ALA A 62 -0.49 -35.46 25.64
CA ALA A 62 -0.89 -34.07 25.37
C ALA A 62 -0.04 -33.34 24.31
N VAL A 63 1.23 -33.71 24.15
CA VAL A 63 2.13 -33.05 23.19
C VAL A 63 1.78 -33.44 21.75
N ILE A 64 1.48 -34.72 21.50
CA ILE A 64 1.13 -35.21 20.16
C ILE A 64 -0.24 -34.67 19.71
N LEU A 65 -1.21 -34.57 20.63
CA LEU A 65 -2.52 -33.99 20.32
C LEU A 65 -2.42 -32.48 20.08
N GLY A 66 -1.58 -31.76 20.83
CA GLY A 66 -1.30 -30.34 20.58
C GLY A 66 -0.64 -30.08 19.22
N PHE A 67 0.31 -30.92 18.81
CA PHE A 67 0.94 -30.84 17.48
C PHE A 67 -0.03 -31.18 16.34
N LEU A 68 -1.00 -32.07 16.56
CA LEU A 68 -2.04 -32.40 15.57
C LEU A 68 -3.14 -31.32 15.46
N LEU A 69 -3.36 -30.54 16.52
CA LEU A 69 -4.35 -29.45 16.56
C LEU A 69 -3.80 -28.11 16.06
N LEU A 70 -2.49 -27.91 16.09
CA LEU A 70 -1.81 -26.68 15.63
C LEU A 70 -2.19 -26.25 14.19
N PRO A 71 -2.22 -27.14 13.18
CA PRO A 71 -2.66 -26.78 11.83
C PRO A 71 -4.14 -26.39 11.77
N VAL A 72 -4.98 -27.02 12.60
CA VAL A 72 -6.42 -26.73 12.66
C VAL A 72 -6.67 -25.36 13.29
N LEU A 73 -5.92 -25.03 14.35
CA LEU A 73 -5.96 -23.72 15.00
C LEU A 73 -5.46 -22.61 14.07
N PHE A 74 -4.46 -22.87 13.22
CA PHE A 74 -3.96 -21.91 12.25
C PHE A 74 -4.98 -21.57 11.14
N ILE A 75 -5.77 -22.55 10.68
CA ILE A 75 -6.82 -22.33 9.68
C ILE A 75 -7.97 -21.50 10.25
N LEU A 76 -8.32 -21.72 11.52
CA LEU A 76 -9.33 -20.92 12.24
C LEU A 76 -8.90 -19.47 12.50
N MET A 77 -7.65 -19.13 12.21
CA MET A 77 -7.07 -17.79 12.40
C MET A 77 -7.01 -16.98 11.09
N LEU A 78 -7.57 -17.50 9.99
CA LEU A 78 -7.55 -16.87 8.67
C LEU A 78 -8.97 -16.61 8.13
N PRO A 79 -9.18 -15.58 7.28
CA PRO A 79 -10.48 -15.29 6.70
C PRO A 79 -11.03 -16.46 5.87
N GLY A 80 -12.17 -16.99 6.28
CA GLY A 80 -12.74 -18.19 5.66
C GLY A 80 -13.13 -18.03 4.20
N LEU A 81 -13.46 -16.81 3.78
CA LEU A 81 -13.77 -16.48 2.39
C LEU A 81 -12.56 -16.69 1.45
N ILE A 82 -11.34 -16.58 1.99
CA ILE A 82 -10.10 -16.74 1.25
C ILE A 82 -9.63 -18.19 1.29
N PHE A 83 -9.71 -18.84 2.45
CA PHE A 83 -9.07 -20.13 2.69
C PHE A 83 -10.01 -21.34 2.72
N GLY A 84 -11.33 -21.14 2.63
CA GLY A 84 -12.34 -22.19 2.69
C GLY A 84 -12.49 -22.79 4.09
N SER A 85 -13.44 -23.71 4.29
CA SER A 85 -13.78 -24.25 5.62
C SER A 85 -12.97 -25.48 6.03
N LEU A 86 -12.98 -25.80 7.32
CA LEU A 86 -12.46 -27.08 7.82
C LEU A 86 -13.36 -28.28 7.48
N THR A 87 -14.60 -28.03 7.07
CA THR A 87 -15.61 -29.07 6.76
C THR A 87 -15.62 -29.44 5.29
N GLU A 88 -15.17 -28.54 4.40
CA GLU A 88 -15.09 -28.75 2.96
C GLU A 88 -13.65 -28.56 2.48
N ASN A 89 -13.09 -29.59 1.85
CA ASN A 89 -11.76 -29.49 1.25
C ASN A 89 -11.83 -28.74 -0.09
N THR A 90 -11.83 -27.40 -0.02
CA THR A 90 -11.80 -26.52 -1.21
C THR A 90 -10.46 -26.55 -1.94
N GLY A 91 -9.41 -27.12 -1.33
CA GLY A 91 -8.04 -27.11 -1.86
C GLY A 91 -7.31 -25.76 -1.71
N ALA A 92 -7.98 -24.71 -1.22
CA ALA A 92 -7.42 -23.35 -1.14
C ALA A 92 -6.15 -23.29 -0.27
N LEU A 93 -6.15 -23.92 0.90
CA LEU A 93 -4.97 -23.98 1.80
C LEU A 93 -3.72 -24.63 1.18
N ASN A 94 -3.86 -25.37 0.09
CA ASN A 94 -2.76 -25.99 -0.64
C ASN A 94 -2.54 -25.38 -2.03
N SER A 95 -3.22 -24.28 -2.34
CA SER A 95 -3.22 -23.65 -3.66
C SER A 95 -3.23 -22.13 -3.54
N ASN A 96 -2.05 -21.52 -3.69
CA ASN A 96 -1.90 -20.07 -3.77
C ASN A 96 -2.72 -19.45 -4.92
N ALA A 97 -3.00 -20.22 -5.98
CA ALA A 97 -3.85 -19.80 -7.09
C ALA A 97 -5.31 -19.63 -6.64
N LEU A 98 -5.86 -20.62 -5.92
CA LEU A 98 -7.23 -20.54 -5.38
C LEU A 98 -7.35 -19.47 -4.28
N ILE A 99 -6.32 -19.29 -3.45
CA ILE A 99 -6.27 -18.21 -2.46
C ILE A 99 -6.35 -16.84 -3.14
N ASN A 100 -5.56 -16.62 -4.19
CA ASN A 100 -5.57 -15.35 -4.92
C ASN A 100 -6.88 -15.16 -5.70
N GLU A 101 -7.41 -16.21 -6.33
CA GLU A 101 -8.71 -16.20 -7.01
C GLU A 101 -9.84 -15.81 -6.05
N ASN A 102 -9.87 -16.39 -4.85
CA ASN A 102 -10.86 -16.05 -3.82
C ASN A 102 -10.75 -14.59 -3.38
N ILE A 103 -9.52 -14.05 -3.23
CA ILE A 103 -9.30 -12.63 -2.92
C ILE A 103 -9.80 -11.72 -4.04
N GLN A 104 -9.49 -12.05 -5.30
CA GLN A 104 -9.94 -11.25 -6.44
C GLN A 104 -11.45 -11.29 -6.60
N ASN A 105 -12.07 -12.47 -6.48
CA ASN A 105 -13.51 -12.61 -6.58
C ASN A 105 -14.23 -11.84 -5.47
N ALA A 106 -13.73 -11.91 -4.23
CA ALA A 106 -14.28 -11.13 -3.12
C ALA A 106 -14.07 -9.62 -3.30
N ARG A 107 -12.90 -9.17 -3.78
CA ARG A 107 -12.63 -7.77 -4.08
C ARG A 107 -13.57 -7.24 -5.16
N GLN A 108 -13.67 -7.97 -6.28
CA GLN A 108 -14.53 -7.57 -7.39
C GLN A 108 -15.98 -7.46 -6.93
N ALA A 109 -16.44 -8.41 -6.13
CA ALA A 109 -17.79 -8.40 -5.58
C ALA A 109 -18.06 -7.19 -4.66
N ILE A 110 -17.07 -6.75 -3.86
CA ILE A 110 -17.16 -5.55 -3.03
C ILE A 110 -17.22 -4.29 -3.91
N VAL A 111 -16.30 -4.18 -4.88
CA VAL A 111 -16.22 -3.01 -5.77
C VAL A 111 -17.48 -2.87 -6.61
N GLU A 112 -18.02 -3.97 -7.14
CA GLU A 112 -19.27 -3.98 -7.90
C GLU A 112 -20.43 -3.35 -7.10
N VAL A 113 -20.60 -3.75 -5.83
CA VAL A 113 -21.67 -3.20 -4.98
C VAL A 113 -21.41 -1.74 -4.60
N LEU A 114 -20.14 -1.33 -4.49
CA LEU A 114 -19.78 0.06 -4.26
C LEU A 114 -20.03 0.95 -5.47
N GLU A 115 -19.74 0.46 -6.68
CA GLU A 115 -20.05 1.13 -7.94
C GLU A 115 -21.57 1.26 -8.12
N GLU A 116 -22.35 0.22 -7.78
CA GLU A 116 -23.82 0.30 -7.72
C GLU A 116 -24.28 1.42 -6.77
N SER A 117 -23.72 1.47 -5.56
CA SER A 117 -24.10 2.47 -4.55
C SER A 117 -23.70 3.90 -4.93
N HIS A 118 -22.56 4.06 -5.61
CA HIS A 118 -22.10 5.34 -6.14
C HIS A 118 -22.97 5.81 -7.30
N ALA A 119 -23.35 4.90 -8.21
CA ALA A 119 -24.26 5.21 -9.30
C ALA A 119 -25.64 5.66 -8.79
N ASP A 120 -26.18 5.02 -7.75
CA ASP A 120 -27.43 5.42 -7.11
C ASP A 120 -27.32 6.85 -6.53
N LEU A 121 -26.22 7.19 -5.86
CA LEU A 121 -25.99 8.56 -5.36
C LEU A 121 -25.94 9.59 -6.50
N LEU A 122 -25.28 9.26 -7.61
CA LEU A 122 -25.23 10.15 -8.77
C LEU A 122 -26.62 10.36 -9.38
N GLU A 123 -27.49 9.34 -9.38
CA GLU A 123 -28.89 9.50 -9.79
C GLU A 123 -29.64 10.47 -8.87
N GLU A 124 -29.42 10.39 -7.56
CA GLU A 124 -29.98 11.34 -6.58
C GLU A 124 -29.50 12.77 -6.80
N ILE A 125 -28.19 12.96 -7.03
CA ILE A 125 -27.61 14.28 -7.35
C ILE A 125 -28.21 14.83 -8.63
N ASN A 126 -28.34 14.00 -9.68
CA ASN A 126 -28.95 14.43 -10.94
C ASN A 126 -30.43 14.81 -10.76
N ALA A 127 -31.19 14.09 -9.94
CA ALA A 127 -32.56 14.45 -9.60
C ALA A 127 -32.63 15.79 -8.84
N ALA A 128 -31.69 16.06 -7.92
CA ALA A 128 -31.58 17.33 -7.21
C ALA A 128 -31.23 18.49 -8.15
N ILE A 129 -30.34 18.26 -9.13
CA ILE A 129 -29.95 19.24 -10.15
C ILE A 129 -31.15 19.68 -10.99
N VAL A 130 -32.02 18.74 -11.37
CA VAL A 130 -33.24 19.03 -12.16
C VAL A 130 -34.21 19.93 -11.40
N ALA A 131 -34.17 19.93 -10.06
CA ALA A 131 -35.02 20.76 -9.22
C ALA A 131 -34.49 22.19 -9.00
N LEU A 132 -33.30 22.53 -9.51
CA LEU A 132 -32.67 23.84 -9.31
C LEU A 132 -33.39 24.97 -10.07
N PRO A 133 -33.30 26.23 -9.59
CA PRO A 133 -33.88 27.39 -10.27
C PRO A 133 -33.33 27.60 -11.69
N GLU A 134 -34.19 28.09 -12.58
CA GLU A 134 -33.84 28.40 -13.98
C GLU A 134 -32.70 29.43 -14.05
N GLY A 135 -31.65 29.14 -14.83
CA GLY A 135 -30.45 29.97 -14.93
C GLY A 135 -29.30 29.62 -13.96
N SER A 136 -29.45 28.57 -13.15
CA SER A 136 -28.38 28.04 -12.28
C SER A 136 -27.32 27.27 -13.09
N THR A 137 -26.08 27.31 -12.62
CA THR A 137 -24.97 26.49 -13.14
C THR A 137 -24.58 25.42 -12.12
N VAL A 138 -24.10 24.27 -12.59
CA VAL A 138 -23.81 23.12 -11.74
C VAL A 138 -22.40 22.61 -11.99
N GLN A 139 -21.73 22.21 -10.91
CA GLN A 139 -20.47 21.48 -10.93
C GLN A 139 -20.60 20.25 -10.02
N ILE A 140 -20.19 19.08 -10.51
CA ILE A 140 -20.04 17.87 -9.70
C ILE A 140 -18.54 17.65 -9.49
N VAL A 141 -18.14 17.50 -8.23
CA VAL A 141 -16.78 17.14 -7.83
C VAL A 141 -16.84 15.72 -7.29
N ASP A 142 -16.45 14.77 -8.14
CA ASP A 142 -16.52 13.34 -7.83
C ASP A 142 -15.13 12.70 -7.96
N PRO A 143 -14.40 12.51 -6.85
CA PRO A 143 -13.10 11.85 -6.85
C PRO A 143 -13.16 10.37 -7.24
N TYR A 144 -14.36 9.77 -7.27
CA TYR A 144 -14.56 8.32 -7.40
C TYR A 144 -15.07 7.91 -8.79
N GLU A 145 -15.27 8.86 -9.71
CA GLU A 145 -15.76 8.66 -11.08
C GLU A 145 -14.97 7.59 -11.86
N THR A 146 -13.67 7.46 -11.56
CA THR A 146 -12.77 6.55 -12.30
C THR A 146 -12.41 5.28 -11.55
N THR A 147 -12.37 5.30 -10.21
CA THR A 147 -12.02 4.13 -9.39
C THR A 147 -12.46 4.36 -7.94
N ILE A 148 -13.08 3.34 -7.35
CA ILE A 148 -13.33 3.26 -5.91
C ILE A 148 -12.28 2.33 -5.29
N ALA A 149 -11.35 2.91 -4.53
CA ALA A 149 -10.29 2.14 -3.85
C ALA A 149 -10.72 1.76 -2.43
N VAL A 150 -10.66 0.46 -2.12
CA VAL A 150 -10.98 -0.09 -0.80
C VAL A 150 -9.95 -1.11 -0.34
N ASN A 151 -9.77 -1.23 0.97
CA ASN A 151 -8.98 -2.29 1.58
C ASN A 151 -9.78 -3.60 1.61
N ALA A 152 -9.77 -4.32 0.47
CA ALA A 152 -10.48 -5.58 0.32
C ALA A 152 -10.10 -6.61 1.40
N HIS A 153 -8.84 -6.64 1.85
CA HIS A 153 -8.41 -7.56 2.91
C HIS A 153 -9.08 -7.26 4.25
N LEU A 154 -9.20 -5.98 4.60
CA LEU A 154 -9.91 -5.54 5.81
C LEU A 154 -11.40 -5.87 5.70
N LEU A 155 -12.03 -5.53 4.57
CA LEU A 155 -13.46 -5.78 4.36
C LEU A 155 -13.81 -7.27 4.33
N ILE A 156 -12.96 -8.11 3.71
CA ILE A 156 -13.09 -9.57 3.74
C ILE A 156 -12.94 -10.09 5.18
N SER A 157 -11.99 -9.54 5.95
CA SER A 157 -11.75 -9.95 7.34
C SER A 157 -12.92 -9.56 8.25
N GLN A 158 -13.46 -8.35 8.10
CA GLN A 158 -14.66 -7.88 8.80
C GLN A 158 -15.88 -8.73 8.44
N PHE A 159 -16.10 -9.01 7.15
CA PHE A 159 -17.17 -9.90 6.73
C PHE A 159 -17.02 -11.29 7.36
N CYS A 160 -15.85 -11.92 7.25
CA CYS A 160 -15.64 -13.24 7.83
C CYS A 160 -15.85 -13.25 9.36
N ALA A 161 -15.45 -12.18 10.06
CA ALA A 161 -15.64 -12.06 11.51
C ALA A 161 -17.10 -11.81 11.91
N SER A 162 -17.93 -11.23 11.03
CA SER A 162 -19.37 -11.05 11.28
C SER A 162 -20.19 -12.34 11.22
N GLN A 163 -19.65 -13.41 10.64
CA GLN A 163 -20.38 -14.66 10.45
C GLN A 163 -20.12 -15.64 11.60
N ASP A 164 -21.17 -15.97 12.36
CA ASP A 164 -21.11 -17.00 13.42
C ASP A 164 -21.08 -18.43 12.86
N ASP A 165 -21.66 -18.62 11.66
CA ASP A 165 -21.71 -19.90 10.96
C ASP A 165 -20.88 -19.83 9.68
N TYR A 166 -19.96 -20.79 9.54
CA TYR A 166 -19.03 -20.85 8.43
C TYR A 166 -19.72 -21.09 7.08
N GLU A 167 -20.88 -21.76 7.08
CA GLU A 167 -21.64 -21.99 5.84
C GLU A 167 -22.14 -20.68 5.22
N ASN A 168 -22.21 -19.60 6.00
CA ASN A 168 -22.62 -18.27 5.52
C ASN A 168 -21.47 -17.45 4.92
N ILE A 169 -20.21 -17.91 5.01
CA ILE A 169 -19.04 -17.19 4.49
C ILE A 169 -18.90 -17.48 2.98
N ASN A 170 -19.60 -16.68 2.16
CA ASN A 170 -19.54 -16.75 0.71
C ASN A 170 -19.77 -15.37 0.05
N ILE A 171 -19.45 -15.26 -1.24
CA ILE A 171 -19.53 -13.99 -1.99
C ILE A 171 -20.96 -13.45 -2.08
N ASP A 172 -21.94 -14.32 -2.32
CA ASP A 172 -23.34 -13.89 -2.43
C ASP A 172 -23.81 -13.22 -1.14
N LYS A 173 -23.45 -13.80 0.01
CA LYS A 173 -23.79 -13.23 1.31
C LYS A 173 -23.03 -11.94 1.61
N LEU A 174 -21.75 -11.84 1.21
CA LEU A 174 -20.97 -10.62 1.31
C LEU A 174 -21.65 -9.48 0.53
N GLN A 175 -22.00 -9.71 -0.74
CA GLN A 175 -22.67 -8.70 -1.55
C GLN A 175 -24.06 -8.35 -1.02
N SER A 176 -24.84 -9.33 -0.56
CA SER A 176 -26.18 -9.08 -0.01
C SER A 176 -26.12 -8.15 1.19
N LEU A 177 -25.19 -8.38 2.13
CA LEU A 177 -25.05 -7.55 3.32
C LEU A 177 -24.65 -6.11 2.98
N ILE A 178 -23.74 -5.92 2.01
CA ILE A 178 -23.35 -4.58 1.56
C ILE A 178 -24.55 -3.88 0.90
N ARG A 179 -25.29 -4.56 0.01
CA ARG A 179 -26.49 -4.00 -0.64
C ARG A 179 -27.61 -3.66 0.34
N GLU A 180 -27.83 -4.51 1.34
CA GLU A 180 -28.85 -4.33 2.39
C GLU A 180 -28.54 -3.14 3.31
N ASN A 181 -27.26 -2.76 3.44
CA ASN A 181 -26.78 -1.71 4.33
C ASN A 181 -26.00 -0.62 3.56
N LYS A 182 -26.33 -0.38 2.30
CA LYS A 182 -25.61 0.58 1.45
C LYS A 182 -25.84 2.05 1.82
N ASP A 183 -26.90 2.31 2.59
CA ASP A 183 -27.28 3.65 3.03
C ASP A 183 -26.13 4.31 3.83
N GLY A 184 -25.68 5.47 3.35
CA GLY A 184 -24.58 6.24 3.96
C GLY A 184 -23.18 5.82 3.53
N LEU A 185 -23.01 4.79 2.67
CA LEU A 185 -21.69 4.48 2.07
C LEU A 185 -21.18 5.64 1.22
N PHE A 186 -22.08 6.25 0.46
CA PHE A 186 -21.82 7.45 -0.32
C PHE A 186 -22.76 8.58 0.12
N SER A 187 -22.23 9.80 0.15
CA SER A 187 -22.99 11.00 0.49
C SER A 187 -22.51 12.19 -0.35
N TYR A 188 -23.26 13.29 -0.36
CA TYR A 188 -22.82 14.53 -1.00
C TYR A 188 -23.16 15.77 -0.17
N ASP A 189 -22.32 16.80 -0.29
CA ASP A 189 -22.63 18.16 0.15
C ASP A 189 -22.89 19.09 -1.04
N VAL A 190 -23.67 20.14 -0.81
CA VAL A 190 -23.98 21.16 -1.81
C VAL A 190 -23.52 22.53 -1.33
N ALA A 191 -22.66 23.19 -2.10
CA ALA A 191 -22.25 24.57 -1.88
C ALA A 191 -22.90 25.49 -2.93
N GLU A 192 -23.50 26.58 -2.47
CA GLU A 192 -24.09 27.63 -3.32
C GLU A 192 -23.17 28.85 -3.36
N GLU A 193 -22.82 29.32 -4.55
CA GLU A 193 -21.99 30.51 -4.75
C GLU A 193 -22.55 31.41 -5.85
N THR A 194 -22.57 32.72 -5.61
CA THR A 194 -22.87 33.72 -6.64
C THR A 194 -21.60 34.05 -7.40
N VAL A 195 -21.55 33.70 -8.68
CA VAL A 195 -20.40 33.93 -9.57
C VAL A 195 -20.71 35.08 -10.52
N SER A 196 -19.82 36.07 -10.56
CA SER A 196 -19.88 37.18 -11.52
C SER A 196 -18.75 37.06 -12.52
N VAL A 197 -19.08 36.98 -13.81
CA VAL A 197 -18.12 36.91 -14.91
C VAL A 197 -18.25 38.16 -15.76
N GLU A 198 -17.13 38.85 -16.01
CA GLU A 198 -17.09 39.94 -16.98
C GLU A 198 -17.00 39.37 -18.39
N VAL A 199 -18.01 39.67 -19.21
CA VAL A 199 -18.07 39.26 -20.61
C VAL A 199 -17.87 40.50 -21.47
N GLU A 200 -16.91 40.44 -22.39
CA GLU A 200 -16.72 41.51 -23.38
C GLU A 200 -17.88 41.49 -24.37
N THR A 201 -18.56 42.62 -24.51
CA THR A 201 -19.62 42.81 -25.49
C THR A 201 -19.04 43.33 -26.80
N GLU A 202 -19.55 42.82 -27.94
CA GLU A 202 -19.12 43.29 -29.26
C GLU A 202 -19.45 44.79 -29.40
N THR A 203 -18.40 45.61 -29.47
CA THR A 203 -18.50 47.04 -29.75
C THR A 203 -18.22 47.29 -31.23
N ALA A 204 -18.93 48.26 -31.83
CA ALA A 204 -18.75 48.62 -33.22
C ALA A 204 -17.30 49.08 -33.50
N GLU A 205 -16.77 48.75 -34.68
CA GLU A 205 -15.37 49.05 -35.07
C GLU A 205 -14.98 50.51 -34.75
N GLY A 206 -14.11 50.67 -33.75
CA GLY A 206 -13.53 51.96 -33.36
C GLY A 206 -13.81 52.43 -31.92
N GLU A 207 -14.62 51.72 -31.13
CA GLU A 207 -14.83 52.02 -29.70
C GLU A 207 -14.07 51.04 -28.77
N ALA A 208 -13.76 51.50 -27.56
CA ALA A 208 -13.08 50.69 -26.55
C ALA A 208 -13.99 49.53 -26.07
N PRO A 209 -13.44 48.33 -25.79
CA PRO A 209 -14.24 47.17 -25.38
C PRO A 209 -15.05 47.50 -24.12
N GLN A 210 -16.36 47.21 -24.16
CA GLN A 210 -17.26 47.33 -23.02
C GLN A 210 -17.43 45.95 -22.37
N THR A 211 -17.10 45.83 -21.09
CA THR A 211 -17.36 44.62 -20.30
C THR A 211 -18.71 44.73 -19.60
N GLU A 212 -19.53 43.68 -19.70
CA GLU A 212 -20.76 43.52 -18.94
C GLU A 212 -20.57 42.43 -17.89
N THR A 213 -20.91 42.71 -16.63
CA THR A 213 -20.83 41.73 -15.55
C THR A 213 -22.09 40.87 -15.53
N VAL A 214 -21.97 39.60 -15.91
CA VAL A 214 -23.04 38.61 -15.81
C VAL A 214 -22.91 37.88 -14.49
N THR A 215 -23.98 37.88 -13.68
CA THR A 215 -24.02 37.20 -12.38
C THR A 215 -24.95 36.00 -12.45
N PHE A 216 -24.48 34.83 -12.04
CA PHE A 216 -25.27 33.59 -11.96
C PHE A 216 -24.94 32.82 -10.67
N THR A 217 -25.86 31.96 -10.24
CA THR A 217 -25.66 31.09 -9.08
C THR A 217 -25.07 29.76 -9.54
N ARG A 218 -23.99 29.33 -8.90
CA ARG A 218 -23.35 28.03 -9.09
C ARG A 218 -23.61 27.13 -7.89
N TYR A 219 -24.09 25.91 -8.15
CA TYR A 219 -24.22 24.85 -7.17
C TYR A 219 -23.11 23.82 -7.40
N THR A 220 -22.30 23.57 -6.37
CA THR A 220 -21.23 22.57 -6.41
C THR A 220 -21.60 21.38 -5.52
N TYR A 221 -21.79 20.23 -6.14
CA TYR A 221 -22.05 18.96 -5.46
C TYR A 221 -20.73 18.23 -5.26
N THR A 222 -20.36 17.92 -4.02
CA THR A 222 -19.12 17.20 -3.71
C THR A 222 -19.46 15.82 -3.17
N VAL A 223 -18.98 14.77 -3.83
CA VAL A 223 -19.23 13.36 -3.44
C VAL A 223 -18.21 12.91 -2.40
N PHE A 224 -18.69 12.18 -1.38
CA PHE A 224 -17.89 11.57 -0.32
C PHE A 224 -18.17 10.08 -0.19
N PHE A 225 -17.12 9.29 0.04
CA PHE A 225 -17.19 7.89 0.41
C PHE A 225 -16.88 7.75 1.91
N ALA A 226 -17.68 6.98 2.64
CA ALA A 226 -17.56 6.82 4.09
C ALA A 226 -16.29 6.07 4.54
N GLY A 227 -15.65 5.33 3.62
CA GLY A 227 -14.40 4.62 3.86
C GLY A 227 -14.57 3.23 4.49
N ASP A 228 -13.50 2.45 4.49
CA ASP A 228 -13.51 1.03 4.89
C ASP A 228 -13.85 0.81 6.37
N ALA A 229 -13.58 1.80 7.23
CA ALA A 229 -13.91 1.71 8.66
C ALA A 229 -15.42 1.75 8.91
N TYR A 230 -16.19 2.36 8.01
CA TYR A 230 -17.66 2.44 8.10
C TYR A 230 -18.30 1.04 8.04
N PHE A 231 -17.68 0.10 7.34
CA PHE A 231 -18.23 -1.23 7.14
C PHE A 231 -18.35 -2.03 8.45
N ALA A 232 -17.38 -1.90 9.36
CA ALA A 232 -17.40 -2.62 10.63
C ALA A 232 -18.66 -2.28 11.44
N ASP A 233 -18.99 -0.99 11.56
CA ASP A 233 -20.07 -0.52 12.42
C ASP A 233 -21.43 -0.48 11.73
N HIS A 234 -21.46 -0.18 10.43
CA HIS A 234 -22.70 0.17 9.74
C HIS A 234 -23.13 -0.82 8.66
N VAL A 235 -22.22 -1.64 8.15
CA VAL A 235 -22.53 -2.65 7.11
C VAL A 235 -22.59 -4.05 7.72
N PHE A 236 -21.54 -4.44 8.45
CA PHE A 236 -21.42 -5.76 9.06
C PHE A 236 -21.86 -5.79 10.52
N HIS A 237 -22.09 -4.63 11.15
CA HIS A 237 -22.59 -4.49 12.53
C HIS A 237 -21.79 -5.32 13.55
N LEU A 238 -20.46 -5.25 13.46
CA LEU A 238 -19.54 -6.03 14.27
C LEU A 238 -19.65 -5.66 15.76
N THR A 239 -19.68 -6.68 16.62
CA THR A 239 -19.39 -6.48 18.04
C THR A 239 -17.90 -6.15 18.25
N GLU A 240 -17.53 -5.58 19.39
CA GLU A 240 -16.12 -5.30 19.72
C GLU A 240 -15.23 -6.57 19.64
N GLU A 241 -15.78 -7.72 20.03
CA GLU A 241 -15.12 -9.02 19.94
C GLU A 241 -14.91 -9.45 18.48
N GLN A 242 -15.88 -9.18 17.60
CA GLN A 242 -15.76 -9.46 16.16
C GLN A 242 -14.82 -8.47 15.46
N LYS A 243 -14.73 -7.22 15.92
CA LYS A 243 -13.73 -6.26 15.42
C LYS A 243 -12.31 -6.72 15.75
N GLU A 244 -12.07 -7.15 16.98
CA GLU A 244 -10.78 -7.73 17.38
C GLU A 244 -10.47 -9.00 16.55
N LEU A 245 -11.48 -9.84 16.28
CA LEU A 245 -11.32 -11.01 15.40
C LEU A 245 -10.98 -10.60 13.96
N ALA A 246 -11.64 -9.58 13.41
CA ALA A 246 -11.37 -9.05 12.07
C ALA A 246 -9.95 -8.47 11.95
N GLU A 247 -9.48 -7.74 12.97
CA GLU A 247 -8.11 -7.24 13.03
C GLU A 247 -7.09 -8.37 13.12
N ASN A 248 -7.39 -9.41 13.91
CA ASN A 248 -6.56 -10.61 13.98
C ASN A 248 -6.51 -11.34 12.63
N TYR A 249 -7.64 -11.49 11.95
CA TYR A 249 -7.71 -12.05 10.59
C TYR A 249 -6.89 -11.24 9.59
N ALA A 250 -7.01 -9.92 9.58
CA ALA A 250 -6.23 -9.04 8.72
C ALA A 250 -4.72 -9.16 9.02
N SER A 251 -4.35 -9.15 10.31
CA SER A 251 -2.96 -9.32 10.76
C SER A 251 -2.38 -10.68 10.40
N ASN A 252 -3.16 -11.75 10.54
CA ASN A 252 -2.76 -13.09 10.17
C ASN A 252 -2.66 -13.26 8.66
N LEU A 253 -3.50 -12.57 7.89
CA LEU A 253 -3.38 -12.50 6.44
C LEU A 253 -2.05 -11.83 6.04
N THR A 254 -1.68 -10.74 6.72
CA THR A 254 -0.38 -10.08 6.56
C THR A 254 0.79 -11.01 6.91
N LEU A 255 0.68 -11.78 8.00
CA LEU A 255 1.70 -12.76 8.40
C LEU A 255 1.76 -13.96 7.44
N PHE A 256 0.61 -14.42 6.94
CA PHE A 256 0.48 -15.55 6.00
C PHE A 256 1.14 -15.24 4.66
N PHE A 257 0.99 -14.01 4.16
CA PHE A 257 1.64 -13.57 2.92
C PHE A 257 3.12 -13.14 3.11
N GLY A 258 3.66 -13.24 4.32
CA GLY A 258 5.07 -12.99 4.63
C GLY A 258 5.37 -11.53 4.93
N ALA A 259 5.88 -11.26 6.13
CA ALA A 259 6.26 -9.93 6.58
C ALA A 259 7.57 -9.45 5.93
N ALA A 260 7.47 -8.51 4.97
CA ALA A 260 8.41 -7.40 4.75
C ALA A 260 7.79 -6.38 3.77
N SER A 261 7.80 -5.09 4.14
CA SER A 261 7.67 -3.89 3.29
C SER A 261 6.84 -3.98 2.00
N GLY A 262 5.68 -3.29 1.94
CA GLY A 262 4.93 -2.95 0.72
C GLY A 262 4.77 -4.10 -0.28
N THR A 263 3.65 -4.82 -0.27
CA THR A 263 3.52 -5.99 -1.14
C THR A 263 3.33 -5.57 -2.59
N ALA A 264 4.32 -5.81 -3.44
CA ALA A 264 4.15 -5.71 -4.88
C ALA A 264 3.48 -6.98 -5.42
N MET A 265 2.30 -6.84 -6.02
CA MET A 265 1.49 -7.95 -6.53
C MET A 265 1.14 -7.77 -7.99
N ALA A 266 1.07 -8.89 -8.69
CA ALA A 266 0.49 -8.92 -10.02
C ALA A 266 -1.02 -9.09 -9.91
N ILE A 267 -1.77 -8.25 -10.60
CA ILE A 267 -3.24 -8.26 -10.59
C ILE A 267 -3.79 -8.39 -12.02
N ASN A 268 -5.06 -8.81 -12.14
CA ASN A 268 -5.76 -8.91 -13.43
C ASN A 268 -5.01 -9.73 -14.50
N LEU A 269 -4.30 -10.77 -14.08
CA LEU A 269 -3.60 -11.70 -14.96
C LEU A 269 -4.57 -12.72 -15.56
N SER A 270 -4.30 -13.16 -16.80
CA SER A 270 -5.06 -14.24 -17.43
C SER A 270 -4.74 -15.60 -16.82
N ASP A 271 -5.67 -16.56 -16.97
CA ASP A 271 -5.45 -17.96 -16.57
C ASP A 271 -4.22 -18.56 -17.26
N GLU A 272 -3.98 -18.19 -18.52
CA GLU A 272 -2.79 -18.63 -19.26
C GLU A 272 -1.49 -18.13 -18.62
N VAL A 273 -1.44 -16.89 -18.11
CA VAL A 273 -0.27 -16.39 -17.35
C VAL A 273 -0.15 -17.09 -16.00
N LEU A 274 -1.27 -17.26 -15.29
CA LEU A 274 -1.28 -17.89 -13.97
C LEU A 274 -0.83 -19.36 -14.03
N ALA A 275 -1.14 -20.08 -15.11
CA ALA A 275 -0.66 -21.44 -15.35
C ALA A 275 0.88 -21.53 -15.38
N TYR A 276 1.57 -20.46 -15.79
CA TYR A 276 3.03 -20.40 -15.78
C TYR A 276 3.64 -20.03 -14.43
N ARG A 277 2.86 -19.59 -13.44
CA ARG A 277 3.37 -19.13 -12.14
C ARG A 277 4.33 -20.13 -11.46
N PRO A 278 4.05 -21.45 -11.37
CA PRO A 278 5.00 -22.39 -10.78
C PRO A 278 6.35 -22.43 -11.53
N LEU A 279 6.30 -22.44 -12.86
CA LEU A 279 7.48 -22.46 -13.72
C LEU A 279 8.26 -21.14 -13.62
N VAL A 280 7.56 -20.01 -13.67
CA VAL A 280 8.14 -18.68 -13.47
C VAL A 280 8.84 -18.59 -12.11
N SER A 281 8.22 -19.06 -11.03
CA SER A 281 8.83 -19.08 -9.69
C SER A 281 10.09 -19.93 -9.64
N GLU A 282 10.06 -21.14 -10.24
CA GLU A 282 11.22 -22.02 -10.30
C GLU A 282 12.39 -21.37 -11.07
N ILE A 283 12.10 -20.83 -12.25
CA ILE A 283 13.11 -20.20 -13.11
C ILE A 283 13.63 -18.91 -12.44
N ALA A 284 12.75 -18.07 -11.89
CA ALA A 284 13.13 -16.86 -11.18
C ALA A 284 14.08 -17.16 -10.03
N ALA A 285 13.82 -18.22 -9.24
CA ALA A 285 14.72 -18.65 -8.18
C ALA A 285 16.12 -19.03 -8.68
N ARG A 286 16.23 -19.68 -9.86
CA ARG A 286 17.55 -20.01 -10.46
C ARG A 286 18.39 -18.78 -10.79
N TYR A 287 17.75 -17.63 -11.00
CA TYR A 287 18.42 -16.37 -11.38
C TYR A 287 18.42 -15.30 -10.29
N GLY A 288 18.02 -15.63 -9.05
CA GLY A 288 17.96 -14.68 -7.93
C GLY A 288 16.86 -13.63 -8.06
N MET A 289 15.78 -13.97 -8.76
CA MET A 289 14.65 -13.10 -9.10
C MET A 289 13.36 -13.47 -8.35
N SER A 290 13.46 -14.25 -7.26
CA SER A 290 12.30 -14.73 -6.49
C SER A 290 11.38 -13.61 -6.00
N ASP A 291 11.94 -12.46 -5.63
CA ASP A 291 11.17 -11.31 -5.14
C ASP A 291 10.42 -10.57 -6.27
N TYR A 292 10.74 -10.86 -7.53
CA TYR A 292 10.17 -10.22 -8.72
C TYR A 292 9.18 -11.11 -9.49
N VAL A 293 8.77 -12.25 -8.93
CA VAL A 293 7.82 -13.18 -9.59
C VAL A 293 6.55 -12.45 -10.05
N GLU A 294 6.01 -11.56 -9.22
CA GLU A 294 4.84 -10.77 -9.57
C GLU A 294 5.11 -9.82 -10.76
N LEU A 295 6.27 -9.15 -10.78
CA LEU A 295 6.64 -8.28 -11.90
C LEU A 295 6.82 -9.07 -13.19
N ILE A 296 7.43 -10.27 -13.10
CA ILE A 296 7.63 -11.15 -14.25
C ILE A 296 6.28 -11.55 -14.87
N LEU A 297 5.28 -11.88 -14.03
CA LEU A 297 3.95 -12.24 -14.51
C LEU A 297 3.21 -11.04 -15.12
N ALA A 298 3.37 -9.84 -14.56
CA ALA A 298 2.81 -8.62 -15.15
C ALA A 298 3.43 -8.29 -16.53
N VAL A 299 4.75 -8.47 -16.68
CA VAL A 299 5.42 -8.37 -17.97
C VAL A 299 4.89 -9.43 -18.94
N MET A 300 4.78 -10.69 -18.53
CA MET A 300 4.20 -11.76 -19.36
C MET A 300 2.77 -11.44 -19.82
N MET A 301 1.98 -10.86 -18.93
CA MET A 301 0.61 -10.44 -19.24
C MET A 301 0.59 -9.37 -20.32
N GLN A 302 1.48 -8.39 -20.23
CA GLN A 302 1.60 -7.36 -21.26
C GLN A 302 2.14 -7.91 -22.59
N GLU A 303 3.11 -8.82 -22.55
CA GLU A 303 3.78 -9.33 -23.75
C GLU A 303 2.89 -10.23 -24.60
N SER A 304 2.13 -11.13 -23.97
CA SER A 304 1.27 -12.05 -24.73
C SER A 304 -0.01 -12.47 -24.03
N GLY A 305 -0.25 -12.02 -22.80
CA GLY A 305 -1.31 -12.57 -21.97
C GLY A 305 -1.10 -14.07 -21.69
N GLY A 306 0.15 -14.55 -21.68
CA GLY A 306 0.49 -15.97 -21.47
C GLY A 306 0.25 -16.86 -22.68
N ARG A 307 -0.12 -16.29 -23.83
CA ARG A 307 -0.49 -17.04 -25.03
C ARG A 307 0.71 -17.30 -25.95
N GLY A 308 0.54 -18.29 -26.81
CA GLY A 308 1.51 -18.67 -27.83
C GLY A 308 2.71 -19.43 -27.28
N SER A 309 3.74 -19.57 -28.11
CA SER A 309 4.96 -20.31 -27.78
C SER A 309 6.10 -19.44 -27.25
N ASP A 310 5.90 -18.11 -27.26
CA ASP A 310 6.84 -17.10 -26.77
C ASP A 310 6.14 -16.15 -25.78
N PRO A 311 5.74 -16.65 -24.59
CA PRO A 311 4.92 -15.90 -23.63
C PRO A 311 5.57 -14.63 -23.07
N MET A 312 6.90 -14.53 -23.07
CA MET A 312 7.62 -13.31 -22.66
C MET A 312 8.06 -12.43 -23.84
N GLN A 313 7.64 -12.77 -25.08
CA GLN A 313 8.13 -12.18 -26.34
C GLN A 313 9.66 -12.02 -26.37
N ALA A 314 10.37 -13.02 -25.84
CA ALA A 314 11.80 -12.96 -25.63
C ALA A 314 12.60 -13.36 -26.88
N SER A 315 11.94 -13.60 -28.02
CA SER A 315 12.59 -14.02 -29.26
C SER A 315 13.69 -13.07 -29.74
N GLU A 316 13.51 -11.77 -29.55
CA GLU A 316 14.48 -10.74 -29.96
C GLU A 316 15.58 -10.50 -28.92
N SER A 317 15.45 -11.12 -27.74
CA SER A 317 16.39 -10.98 -26.63
C SER A 317 17.80 -11.47 -26.97
N GLY A 318 18.80 -10.82 -26.38
CA GLY A 318 20.19 -11.28 -26.41
C GLY A 318 20.41 -12.65 -25.78
N TYR A 319 19.49 -13.11 -24.92
CA TYR A 319 19.52 -14.42 -24.28
C TYR A 319 18.99 -15.55 -25.18
N ASN A 320 18.23 -15.21 -26.22
CA ASN A 320 17.85 -16.19 -27.22
C ASN A 320 19.09 -16.59 -28.05
N THR A 321 19.51 -17.82 -27.84
CA THR A 321 20.63 -18.50 -28.50
C THR A 321 20.21 -19.79 -29.19
N ARG A 322 18.97 -20.24 -28.98
CA ARG A 322 18.43 -21.50 -29.55
C ARG A 322 17.59 -21.29 -30.80
N PHE A 323 16.90 -20.16 -30.91
CA PHE A 323 16.01 -19.84 -32.04
C PHE A 323 16.54 -18.64 -32.81
N PRO A 324 16.10 -18.42 -34.08
CA PRO A 324 16.35 -17.17 -34.79
C PRO A 324 15.93 -15.97 -33.94
N ARG A 325 16.54 -14.80 -34.16
CA ARG A 325 16.10 -13.56 -33.50
C ARG A 325 15.14 -12.83 -34.42
N GLY A 326 13.87 -12.86 -34.06
CA GLY A 326 12.78 -12.17 -34.74
C GLY A 326 11.46 -12.42 -34.02
N PRO A 327 10.44 -11.57 -34.22
CA PRO A 327 9.19 -11.66 -33.46
C PRO A 327 8.56 -13.06 -33.51
N GLY A 328 8.24 -13.62 -32.34
CA GLY A 328 7.52 -14.90 -32.20
C GLY A 328 8.25 -16.15 -32.74
N THR A 329 9.58 -16.14 -32.79
CA THR A 329 10.39 -17.25 -33.33
C THR A 329 10.71 -18.34 -32.31
N ILE A 330 10.66 -18.04 -31.01
CA ILE A 330 10.74 -19.05 -29.95
C ILE A 330 9.48 -19.93 -30.00
N THR A 331 9.69 -21.24 -30.14
CA THR A 331 8.61 -22.24 -30.13
C THR A 331 8.55 -23.05 -28.84
N ASP A 332 9.26 -22.61 -27.81
CA ASP A 332 9.45 -23.28 -26.52
C ASP A 332 9.11 -22.28 -25.38
N PRO A 333 7.90 -22.41 -24.76
CA PRO A 333 7.46 -21.47 -23.73
C PRO A 333 8.37 -21.40 -22.51
N GLU A 334 8.92 -22.53 -22.06
CA GLU A 334 9.84 -22.56 -20.92
C GLU A 334 11.11 -21.77 -21.23
N TYR A 335 11.64 -21.94 -22.45
CA TYR A 335 12.80 -21.20 -22.91
C TYR A 335 12.54 -19.71 -23.11
N SER A 336 11.34 -19.34 -23.57
CA SER A 336 10.90 -17.94 -23.62
C SER A 336 10.91 -17.31 -22.22
N ILE A 337 10.35 -18.00 -21.23
CA ILE A 337 10.34 -17.55 -19.83
C ILE A 337 11.76 -17.39 -19.29
N GLU A 338 12.63 -18.36 -19.54
CA GLU A 338 14.04 -18.29 -19.13
C GLU A 338 14.80 -17.11 -19.77
N CYS A 339 14.57 -16.85 -21.06
CA CYS A 339 15.17 -15.71 -21.76
C CYS A 339 14.61 -14.37 -21.27
N GLY A 340 13.29 -14.30 -21.04
CA GLY A 340 12.60 -13.11 -20.55
C GLY A 340 13.04 -12.73 -19.14
N ILE A 341 13.13 -13.70 -18.22
CA ILE A 341 13.59 -13.45 -16.84
C ILE A 341 15.02 -12.94 -16.81
N GLN A 342 15.92 -13.51 -17.62
CA GLN A 342 17.30 -13.03 -17.71
C GLN A 342 17.37 -11.61 -18.28
N ALA A 343 16.60 -11.32 -19.34
CA ALA A 343 16.53 -9.98 -19.91
C ALA A 343 15.99 -8.95 -18.90
N LEU A 344 14.90 -9.29 -18.18
CA LEU A 344 14.28 -8.45 -17.17
C LEU A 344 15.23 -8.19 -15.98
N ARG A 345 15.91 -9.22 -15.49
CA ARG A 345 16.92 -9.08 -14.43
C ARG A 345 18.03 -8.11 -14.83
N ASP A 346 18.53 -8.21 -16.04
CA ASP A 346 19.63 -7.39 -16.51
C ASP A 346 19.24 -5.91 -16.61
N VAL A 347 18.03 -5.61 -17.08
CA VAL A 347 17.52 -4.22 -17.09
C VAL A 347 17.19 -3.71 -15.68
N LEU A 348 16.66 -4.54 -14.78
CA LEU A 348 16.44 -4.17 -13.37
C LEU A 348 17.76 -3.85 -12.66
N THR A 349 18.79 -4.68 -12.88
CA THR A 349 20.13 -4.48 -12.33
C THR A 349 20.76 -3.20 -12.89
N LYS A 350 20.64 -2.98 -14.21
CA LYS A 350 21.19 -1.80 -14.87
C LYS A 350 20.48 -0.51 -14.45
N ALA A 351 19.18 -0.57 -14.20
CA ALA A 351 18.41 0.55 -13.66
C ALA A 351 18.74 0.83 -12.18
N GLY A 352 19.40 -0.10 -11.48
CA GLY A 352 19.74 0.04 -10.07
C GLY A 352 18.58 -0.22 -9.12
N CYS A 353 17.63 -1.09 -9.49
CA CYS A 353 16.46 -1.41 -8.67
C CYS A 353 16.87 -2.02 -7.32
N THR A 354 16.29 -1.54 -6.23
CA THR A 354 16.60 -2.03 -4.87
C THR A 354 15.62 -3.07 -4.34
N GLY A 355 14.49 -3.26 -5.01
CA GLY A 355 13.47 -4.25 -4.64
C GLY A 355 12.24 -4.20 -5.55
N PRO A 356 11.23 -5.05 -5.30
CA PRO A 356 10.00 -5.10 -6.09
C PRO A 356 9.07 -3.90 -5.87
N THR A 357 9.35 -3.06 -4.88
CA THR A 357 8.58 -1.85 -4.57
C THR A 357 9.19 -0.57 -5.14
N ASP A 358 10.38 -0.65 -5.73
CA ASP A 358 11.12 0.49 -6.26
C ASP A 358 10.56 0.91 -7.63
N LEU A 359 9.35 1.49 -7.62
CA LEU A 359 8.62 1.81 -8.84
C LEU A 359 9.39 2.74 -9.77
N ASP A 360 10.19 3.66 -9.26
CA ASP A 360 10.94 4.60 -10.10
C ASP A 360 12.03 3.91 -10.91
N ARG A 361 12.79 2.99 -10.28
CA ARG A 361 13.77 2.18 -11.02
C ARG A 361 13.11 1.08 -11.85
N ILE A 362 11.98 0.53 -11.39
CA ILE A 362 11.21 -0.47 -12.15
C ILE A 362 10.66 0.14 -13.45
N LYS A 363 10.10 1.35 -13.43
CA LYS A 363 9.63 2.04 -14.66
C LYS A 363 10.75 2.18 -15.69
N LEU A 364 11.94 2.57 -15.24
CA LEU A 364 13.15 2.66 -16.07
C LEU A 364 13.56 1.30 -16.64
N ALA A 365 13.55 0.27 -15.81
CA ALA A 365 13.87 -1.09 -16.22
C ALA A 365 12.85 -1.66 -17.23
N LEU A 366 11.55 -1.44 -17.02
CA LEU A 366 10.47 -1.88 -17.90
C LEU A 366 10.60 -1.25 -19.29
N GLN A 367 10.84 0.06 -19.36
CA GLN A 367 11.06 0.70 -20.65
C GLN A 367 12.39 0.24 -21.29
N GLY A 368 13.41 -0.09 -20.48
CA GLY A 368 14.63 -0.75 -20.93
C GLY A 368 14.40 -2.18 -21.45
N TYR A 369 13.41 -2.91 -20.92
CA TYR A 369 12.98 -4.21 -21.45
C TYR A 369 12.36 -4.04 -22.84
N ASN A 370 11.49 -3.03 -23.01
CA ASN A 370 10.79 -2.74 -24.25
C ASN A 370 11.68 -2.16 -25.37
N TYR A 371 12.55 -1.20 -25.05
CA TYR A 371 13.42 -0.51 -26.03
C TYR A 371 14.82 -1.08 -26.16
N GLY A 372 15.18 -1.99 -25.25
CA GLY A 372 16.55 -2.46 -25.06
C GLY A 372 17.33 -1.60 -24.06
N SER A 373 18.34 -2.23 -23.45
CA SER A 373 19.06 -1.68 -22.29
C SER A 373 19.84 -0.38 -22.56
N ALA A 374 20.04 0.03 -23.82
CA ALA A 374 20.67 1.30 -24.16
C ALA A 374 19.80 2.52 -23.77
N TYR A 375 18.48 2.35 -23.73
CA TYR A 375 17.57 3.38 -23.25
C TYR A 375 17.87 3.79 -21.80
N ILE A 376 18.27 2.83 -20.95
CA ILE A 376 18.53 3.10 -19.53
C ILE A 376 19.67 4.11 -19.35
N ASP A 377 20.79 3.92 -20.06
CA ASP A 377 21.93 4.85 -19.97
C ASP A 377 21.53 6.23 -20.48
N TRP A 378 20.82 6.28 -21.62
CA TRP A 378 20.37 7.52 -22.23
C TRP A 378 19.40 8.30 -21.35
N ALA A 379 18.42 7.62 -20.74
CA ALA A 379 17.44 8.23 -19.84
C ALA A 379 18.08 8.71 -18.53
N MET A 380 19.04 7.95 -18.00
CA MET A 380 19.83 8.35 -16.83
C MET A 380 20.70 9.58 -17.10
N GLU A 381 21.35 9.67 -18.27
CA GLU A 381 22.15 10.83 -18.67
C GLU A 381 21.28 12.07 -18.91
N ARG A 382 20.11 11.89 -19.53
CA ARG A 382 19.23 13.01 -19.90
C ARG A 382 18.42 13.56 -18.74
N ASP A 383 17.79 12.68 -17.95
CA ASP A 383 16.77 13.06 -16.96
C ASP A 383 16.95 12.38 -15.58
N GLY A 384 18.02 11.60 -15.37
CA GLY A 384 18.29 10.92 -14.10
C GLY A 384 17.41 9.70 -13.80
N GLY A 385 16.53 9.30 -14.75
CA GLY A 385 15.60 8.18 -14.59
C GLY A 385 14.56 8.11 -15.71
N TYR A 386 13.50 7.33 -15.48
CA TYR A 386 12.37 7.25 -16.42
C TYR A 386 11.49 8.49 -16.34
N THR A 387 11.09 9.02 -17.50
CA THR A 387 9.94 9.92 -17.65
C THR A 387 9.16 9.53 -18.89
N LYS A 388 7.85 9.82 -18.91
CA LYS A 388 7.03 9.52 -20.09
C LYS A 388 7.51 10.30 -21.31
N GLU A 389 7.93 11.53 -21.10
CA GLU A 389 8.47 12.42 -22.13
C GLU A 389 9.74 11.84 -22.75
N ASN A 390 10.62 11.24 -21.95
CA ASN A 390 11.87 10.71 -22.45
C ASN A 390 11.69 9.36 -23.18
N ALA A 391 10.70 8.55 -22.78
CA ALA A 391 10.31 7.36 -23.52
C ALA A 391 9.79 7.73 -24.92
N ILE A 392 8.91 8.73 -25.01
CA ILE A 392 8.41 9.26 -26.29
C ILE A 392 9.57 9.79 -27.15
N ALA A 393 10.43 10.63 -26.57
CA ALA A 393 11.56 11.24 -27.28
C ALA A 393 12.57 10.19 -27.79
N TYR A 394 12.84 9.15 -26.99
CA TYR A 394 13.73 8.07 -27.40
C TYR A 394 13.15 7.27 -28.57
N SER A 395 11.86 6.94 -28.53
CA SER A 395 11.18 6.26 -29.64
C SER A 395 11.24 7.09 -30.93
N ASP A 396 10.96 8.39 -30.86
CA ASP A 396 11.02 9.29 -32.03
C ASP A 396 12.44 9.43 -32.60
N MET A 397 13.44 9.54 -31.71
CA MET A 397 14.85 9.53 -32.10
C MET A 397 15.22 8.21 -32.81
N MET A 398 14.74 7.08 -32.30
CA MET A 398 15.00 5.76 -32.90
C MET A 398 14.24 5.58 -34.23
N CYS A 399 13.08 6.20 -34.40
CA CYS A 399 12.38 6.25 -35.69
C CYS A 399 13.10 7.12 -36.73
N ALA A 400 13.76 8.20 -36.29
CA ALA A 400 14.50 9.11 -37.16
C ALA A 400 15.87 8.58 -37.61
N ARG A 401 16.35 7.46 -37.04
CA ARG A 401 17.67 6.92 -37.35
C ARG A 401 17.75 6.37 -38.79
N PRO A 402 18.91 6.52 -39.47
CA PRO A 402 19.08 5.94 -40.80
C PRO A 402 18.87 4.42 -40.79
N GLY A 403 17.99 3.92 -41.67
CA GLY A 403 17.72 2.50 -41.83
C GLY A 403 16.57 1.93 -41.00
N TRP A 404 15.88 2.75 -40.18
CA TRP A 404 14.61 2.36 -39.58
C TRP A 404 13.45 2.79 -40.49
N ASN A 405 12.62 1.83 -40.91
CA ASN A 405 11.57 2.06 -41.91
C ASN A 405 10.15 2.12 -41.30
N TYR A 406 10.03 2.11 -39.96
CA TYR A 406 8.75 2.09 -39.26
C TYR A 406 8.51 3.41 -38.54
N SER A 407 7.25 3.80 -38.42
CA SER A 407 6.83 5.02 -37.71
C SER A 407 6.80 4.86 -36.19
N ILE A 408 7.13 3.66 -35.70
CA ILE A 408 7.12 3.30 -34.28
C ILE A 408 8.38 2.50 -33.94
N TYR A 409 8.92 2.74 -32.74
CA TYR A 409 9.99 1.96 -32.13
C TYR A 409 9.53 1.59 -30.73
N GLY A 410 9.30 0.29 -30.51
CA GLY A 410 8.69 -0.29 -29.31
C GLY A 410 7.35 0.36 -28.93
N ASP A 411 7.01 0.33 -27.65
CA ASP A 411 5.78 0.88 -27.10
C ASP A 411 6.11 2.06 -26.17
N LYS A 412 5.60 3.25 -26.52
CA LYS A 412 5.81 4.50 -25.77
C LYS A 412 5.11 4.49 -24.41
N GLU A 413 4.06 3.68 -24.28
CA GLU A 413 3.20 3.58 -23.10
C GLU A 413 3.46 2.27 -22.34
N TYR A 414 4.56 1.57 -22.67
CA TYR A 414 4.83 0.22 -22.17
C TYR A 414 4.81 0.12 -20.64
N VAL A 415 5.38 1.12 -19.97
CA VAL A 415 5.36 1.22 -18.50
C VAL A 415 3.93 1.25 -17.96
N ASP A 416 3.07 2.12 -18.49
CA ASP A 416 1.67 2.22 -18.06
C ASP A 416 0.92 0.90 -18.34
N HIS A 417 1.21 0.27 -19.48
CA HIS A 417 0.61 -1.00 -19.87
C HIS A 417 1.05 -2.21 -19.03
N VAL A 418 2.28 -2.23 -18.50
CA VAL A 418 2.72 -3.27 -17.56
C VAL A 418 2.19 -2.97 -16.15
N LEU A 419 2.30 -1.72 -15.69
CA LEU A 419 1.95 -1.33 -14.33
C LEU A 419 0.44 -1.45 -14.03
N ARG A 420 -0.44 -1.46 -15.04
CA ARG A 420 -1.86 -1.83 -14.81
C ARG A 420 -2.04 -3.25 -14.26
N TYR A 421 -1.06 -4.13 -14.48
CA TYR A 421 -1.04 -5.51 -13.97
C TYR A 421 -0.06 -5.68 -12.80
N TYR A 422 0.65 -4.63 -12.39
CA TYR A 422 1.64 -4.68 -11.31
C TYR A 422 1.38 -3.57 -10.31
N GLN A 423 0.75 -3.92 -9.19
CA GLN A 423 0.42 -3.00 -8.14
C GLN A 423 1.34 -3.21 -6.94
N VAL A 424 2.05 -2.16 -6.56
CA VAL A 424 2.57 -2.07 -5.20
C VAL A 424 1.38 -1.72 -4.31
N LEU A 425 0.92 -2.70 -3.52
CA LEU A 425 -0.06 -2.46 -2.48
C LEU A 425 0.59 -1.58 -1.41
N ASN A 426 0.48 -0.28 -1.62
CA ASN A 426 0.56 0.71 -0.56
C ASN A 426 -0.87 0.95 -0.08
N THR A 427 -1.13 0.58 1.17
CA THR A 427 -2.34 0.96 1.91
C THR A 427 -2.35 2.48 2.12
N GLY A 428 -3.03 3.24 1.24
CA GLY A 428 -3.64 4.56 1.53
C GLY A 428 -3.09 5.83 0.83
N GLY A 429 -3.97 6.57 0.12
CA GLY A 429 -4.03 8.04 -0.04
C GLY A 429 -3.48 8.76 -1.31
N THR A 430 -4.00 9.97 -1.55
CA THR A 430 -3.70 10.89 -2.68
C THR A 430 -2.68 11.97 -2.28
N TYR A 431 -1.64 12.23 -3.11
CA TYR A 431 -0.56 13.19 -2.76
C TYR A 431 -0.19 14.16 -3.89
N PRO A 432 -0.18 15.50 -3.64
CA PRO A 432 0.44 16.47 -4.54
C PRO A 432 1.99 16.45 -4.40
N ALA A 433 2.69 16.87 -5.45
CA ALA A 433 4.15 16.76 -5.65
C ALA A 433 5.06 17.38 -4.54
N ASN A 434 4.50 18.06 -3.53
CA ASN A 434 5.23 18.66 -2.41
C ASN A 434 4.54 18.45 -1.05
N GLY A 435 3.63 17.49 -0.91
CA GLY A 435 2.85 17.32 0.31
C GLY A 435 1.99 18.55 0.66
N MET A 436 1.54 18.62 1.91
CA MET A 436 0.79 19.75 2.46
C MET A 436 1.63 21.04 2.40
N GLN A 437 0.99 22.15 2.04
CA GLN A 437 1.63 23.49 1.96
C GLN A 437 1.82 24.11 3.36
N ILE A 438 2.52 23.40 4.23
CA ILE A 438 2.82 23.84 5.60
C ILE A 438 4.03 24.80 5.56
N PRO A 439 3.92 26.02 6.13
CA PRO A 439 5.05 26.95 6.18
C PRO A 439 6.20 26.35 7.00
N LEU A 440 7.44 26.65 6.60
CA LEU A 440 8.64 26.30 7.37
C LEU A 440 9.02 27.46 8.28
N TYR A 441 9.11 27.21 9.58
CA TYR A 441 9.65 28.15 10.56
C TYR A 441 10.92 27.56 11.20
N ILE A 442 12.00 28.35 11.19
CA ILE A 442 13.30 27.93 11.72
C ILE A 442 13.47 28.51 13.13
N GLN A 443 13.53 27.63 14.14
CA GLN A 443 13.54 28.04 15.55
C GLN A 443 14.74 28.94 15.91
N THR A 444 15.89 28.75 15.24
CA THR A 444 17.11 29.51 15.52
C THR A 444 17.00 30.99 15.12
N GLU A 445 16.03 31.35 14.28
CA GLU A 445 15.74 32.74 13.92
C GLU A 445 15.10 33.52 15.08
N TYR A 446 14.61 32.84 16.12
CA TYR A 446 13.90 33.42 17.25
C TYR A 446 14.74 33.45 18.54
N GLY A 447 16.07 33.53 18.45
CA GLY A 447 16.98 33.49 19.60
C GLY A 447 16.82 34.61 20.64
N ASN A 448 16.10 35.69 20.29
CA ASN A 448 15.82 36.81 21.21
C ASN A 448 14.50 36.63 22.00
N ILE A 449 13.73 35.58 21.72
CA ILE A 449 12.42 35.35 22.36
C ILE A 449 12.58 34.34 23.49
N PRO A 450 12.35 34.74 24.77
CA PRO A 450 12.53 33.84 25.91
C PRO A 450 11.56 32.65 25.89
N TYR A 451 12.06 31.46 26.18
CA TYR A 451 11.25 30.26 26.44
C TYR A 451 11.99 29.33 27.41
N GLY A 452 11.34 28.94 28.49
CA GLY A 452 11.94 28.13 29.55
C GLY A 452 13.12 28.83 30.23
N THR A 453 14.26 28.13 30.31
CA THR A 453 15.52 28.68 30.84
C THR A 453 16.41 29.32 29.77
N GLY A 454 15.96 29.37 28.52
CA GLY A 454 16.71 29.91 27.38
C GLY A 454 15.80 30.70 26.44
N SER A 455 15.96 30.47 25.14
CA SER A 455 15.15 31.07 24.07
C SER A 455 14.42 30.01 23.24
N ILE A 456 13.56 30.47 22.30
CA ILE A 456 12.98 29.60 21.28
C ILE A 456 14.08 28.90 20.46
N ALA A 457 15.20 29.57 20.19
CA ALA A 457 16.32 28.94 19.49
C ALA A 457 16.90 27.74 20.25
N ASP A 458 16.94 27.81 21.58
CA ASP A 458 17.57 26.78 22.42
C ASP A 458 16.67 25.56 22.67
N CYS A 459 15.37 25.78 22.83
CA CYS A 459 14.45 24.73 23.29
C CYS A 459 13.01 24.83 22.76
N GLY A 460 12.80 25.63 21.70
CA GLY A 460 11.48 25.93 21.16
C GLY A 460 11.01 25.02 20.03
N CYS A 461 11.61 23.84 19.81
CA CYS A 461 11.22 22.94 18.71
C CYS A 461 9.73 22.56 18.73
N GLY A 462 9.14 22.37 19.93
CA GLY A 462 7.70 22.08 20.09
C GLY A 462 6.79 23.25 19.65
N PRO A 463 6.90 24.44 20.24
CA PRO A 463 6.14 25.62 19.82
C PRO A 463 6.35 25.99 18.36
N THR A 464 7.56 25.86 17.83
CA THR A 464 7.86 26.12 16.42
C THR A 464 7.19 25.09 15.50
N ALA A 465 7.26 23.80 15.83
CA ALA A 465 6.57 22.75 15.08
C ALA A 465 5.04 22.94 15.10
N PHE A 466 4.48 23.31 16.25
CA PHE A 466 3.05 23.62 16.35
C PHE A 466 2.66 24.84 15.53
N ALA A 467 3.44 25.92 15.57
CA ALA A 467 3.17 27.14 14.80
C ALA A 467 3.06 26.86 13.28
N MET A 468 3.91 25.98 12.76
CA MET A 468 3.84 25.52 11.37
C MET A 468 2.51 24.82 11.07
N VAL A 469 2.14 23.82 11.86
CA VAL A 469 0.89 23.05 11.71
C VAL A 469 -0.35 23.95 11.90
N ALA A 470 -0.33 24.81 12.90
CA ALA A 470 -1.43 25.73 13.20
C ALA A 470 -1.64 26.74 12.07
N SER A 471 -0.56 27.26 11.48
CA SER A 471 -0.65 28.18 10.35
C SER A 471 -1.30 27.54 9.13
N TYR A 472 -0.96 26.28 8.87
CA TYR A 472 -1.58 25.50 7.79
C TYR A 472 -3.06 25.24 8.05
N LEU A 473 -3.42 24.72 9.23
CA LEU A 473 -4.80 24.31 9.52
C LEU A 473 -5.77 25.47 9.67
N THR A 474 -5.29 26.64 10.12
CA THR A 474 -6.14 27.82 10.32
C THR A 474 -6.18 28.76 9.10
N GLY A 475 -5.29 28.54 8.12
CA GLY A 475 -5.09 29.48 7.00
C GLY A 475 -4.60 30.86 7.43
N SER A 476 -4.20 31.04 8.70
CA SER A 476 -3.72 32.31 9.28
C SER A 476 -2.26 32.19 9.68
N THR A 477 -1.50 33.28 9.64
CA THR A 477 -0.10 33.25 10.11
C THR A 477 -0.04 33.18 11.64
N ILE A 478 0.37 32.04 12.18
CA ILE A 478 0.62 31.81 13.60
C ILE A 478 2.11 31.53 13.75
N THR A 479 2.87 32.49 14.31
CA THR A 479 4.32 32.38 14.43
C THR A 479 4.75 31.62 15.69
N PRO A 480 6.01 31.16 15.80
CA PRO A 480 6.54 30.61 17.05
C PRO A 480 6.44 31.58 18.23
N VAL A 481 6.48 32.89 17.96
CA VAL A 481 6.30 33.93 18.98
C VAL A 481 4.88 33.93 19.52
N ASP A 482 3.87 33.78 18.66
CA ASP A 482 2.46 33.73 19.08
C ASP A 482 2.17 32.47 19.90
N ALA A 483 2.72 31.34 19.48
CA ALA A 483 2.61 30.05 20.18
C ALA A 483 3.21 30.12 21.59
N VAL A 484 4.39 30.75 21.76
CA VAL A 484 5.03 30.96 23.06
C VAL A 484 4.33 32.05 23.87
N ALA A 485 3.87 33.14 23.25
CA ALA A 485 3.17 34.23 23.93
C ALA A 485 1.89 33.75 24.63
N TRP A 486 1.17 32.80 24.01
CA TRP A 486 -0.01 32.18 24.60
C TRP A 486 0.31 31.34 25.85
N CYS A 487 1.30 30.44 25.75
CA CYS A 487 1.55 29.45 26.82
C CYS A 487 2.55 29.92 27.89
N GLY A 488 3.36 30.92 27.58
CA GLY A 488 4.54 31.29 28.38
C GLY A 488 5.43 30.08 28.64
N ASN A 489 5.78 29.86 29.90
CA ASN A 489 6.57 28.69 30.34
C ASN A 489 5.72 27.55 30.89
N SER A 490 4.39 27.62 30.79
CA SER A 490 3.46 26.67 31.45
C SER A 490 3.61 25.23 30.92
N TYR A 491 4.12 25.08 29.69
CA TYR A 491 4.38 23.80 29.05
C TYR A 491 5.87 23.54 28.82
N TYR A 492 6.75 24.33 29.41
CA TYR A 492 8.18 24.09 29.34
C TYR A 492 8.59 22.96 30.30
N LYS A 493 9.32 21.96 29.77
CA LYS A 493 9.91 20.86 30.53
C LYS A 493 11.43 21.08 30.62
N ALA A 494 11.92 21.32 31.83
CA ALA A 494 13.35 21.58 32.07
C ALA A 494 14.22 20.44 31.54
N GLY A 495 15.19 20.78 30.67
CA GLY A 495 16.11 19.81 30.04
C GLY A 495 15.54 19.01 28.86
N GLU A 496 14.24 19.14 28.57
CA GLU A 496 13.57 18.38 27.50
C GLU A 496 12.78 19.25 26.50
N GLY A 497 12.59 20.55 26.78
CA GLY A 497 11.92 21.49 25.90
C GLY A 497 10.44 21.64 26.24
N THR A 498 9.56 20.89 25.58
CA THR A 498 8.10 21.10 25.66
C THR A 498 7.36 19.84 26.09
N TYR A 499 6.43 19.97 27.03
CA TYR A 499 5.56 18.86 27.45
C TYR A 499 4.64 18.40 26.33
N TRP A 500 4.44 17.09 26.21
CA TRP A 500 3.53 16.48 25.23
C TRP A 500 2.08 16.95 25.32
N SER A 501 1.61 17.32 26.52
CA SER A 501 0.28 17.89 26.75
C SER A 501 0.07 19.25 26.08
N TYR A 502 1.15 19.90 25.63
CA TYR A 502 1.11 21.16 24.92
C TYR A 502 0.27 21.08 23.64
N PHE A 503 0.45 20.06 22.81
CA PHE A 503 -0.12 20.04 21.46
C PHE A 503 -1.65 20.05 21.45
N GLN A 504 -2.29 19.24 22.31
CA GLN A 504 -3.75 19.25 22.43
C GLN A 504 -4.26 20.58 23.00
N ALA A 505 -3.58 21.15 24.01
CA ALA A 505 -3.99 22.41 24.61
C ALA A 505 -3.85 23.59 23.64
N ALA A 506 -2.75 23.62 22.87
CA ALA A 506 -2.48 24.62 21.86
C ALA A 506 -3.47 24.50 20.70
N ALA A 507 -3.73 23.28 20.21
CA ALA A 507 -4.72 23.05 19.16
C ALA A 507 -6.12 23.55 19.56
N SER A 508 -6.54 23.32 20.81
CA SER A 508 -7.81 23.84 21.32
C SER A 508 -7.84 25.37 21.40
N HIS A 509 -6.73 26.02 21.75
CA HIS A 509 -6.67 27.49 21.84
C HIS A 509 -6.69 28.16 20.46
N PHE A 510 -5.84 27.71 19.55
CA PHE A 510 -5.68 28.30 18.22
C PHE A 510 -6.71 27.80 17.21
N GLY A 511 -7.57 26.84 17.60
CA GLY A 511 -8.66 26.35 16.78
C GLY A 511 -8.21 25.36 15.70
N CYS A 512 -7.23 24.50 15.98
CA CYS A 512 -6.65 23.53 15.05
C CYS A 512 -7.31 22.13 15.12
N GLY A 513 -8.47 21.99 15.76
CA GLY A 513 -9.18 20.71 15.86
C GLY A 513 -8.67 19.79 16.98
N SER A 514 -9.00 18.51 16.89
CA SER A 514 -8.55 17.46 17.81
C SER A 514 -7.14 16.96 17.46
N VAL A 515 -6.43 16.45 18.47
CA VAL A 515 -5.09 15.88 18.31
C VAL A 515 -5.08 14.43 18.78
N THR A 516 -4.81 13.51 17.86
CA THR A 516 -4.71 12.09 18.15
C THR A 516 -3.25 11.72 18.46
N GLN A 517 -3.01 11.10 19.61
CA GLN A 517 -1.70 10.60 20.00
C GLN A 517 -1.54 9.14 19.59
N THR A 518 -0.45 8.82 18.89
CA THR A 518 -0.12 7.44 18.52
C THR A 518 1.39 7.19 18.55
N THR A 519 1.78 5.93 18.74
CA THR A 519 3.16 5.46 18.52
C THR A 519 3.27 4.62 17.24
N ASP A 520 2.16 4.38 16.55
CA ASP A 520 2.12 3.55 15.35
C ASP A 520 2.52 4.35 14.10
N ALA A 521 3.61 3.90 13.46
CA ALA A 521 4.08 4.48 12.20
C ALA A 521 3.07 4.32 11.06
N ASN A 522 2.27 3.26 11.06
CA ASN A 522 1.29 3.02 10.00
C ASN A 522 0.10 3.99 10.14
N ALA A 523 -0.38 4.22 11.36
CA ALA A 523 -1.36 5.28 11.62
C ALA A 523 -0.87 6.66 11.18
N VAL A 524 0.44 6.93 11.29
CA VAL A 524 1.05 8.17 10.80
C VAL A 524 1.10 8.22 9.27
N LEU A 525 1.51 7.14 8.61
CA LEU A 525 1.50 7.05 7.14
C LEU A 525 0.07 7.27 6.61
N GLN A 526 -0.92 6.62 7.22
CA GLN A 526 -2.32 6.79 6.89
C GLN A 526 -2.79 8.24 7.11
N ALA A 527 -2.44 8.86 8.24
CA ALA A 527 -2.81 10.25 8.49
C ALA A 527 -2.22 11.20 7.43
N LEU A 528 -0.94 11.01 7.08
CA LEU A 528 -0.28 11.80 6.03
C LEU A 528 -0.93 11.57 4.66
N SER A 529 -1.45 10.36 4.41
CA SER A 529 -2.22 9.96 3.23
C SER A 529 -3.53 10.70 3.03
N GLU A 530 -4.12 11.11 4.14
CA GLU A 530 -5.40 11.82 4.19
C GLU A 530 -5.20 13.34 4.29
N GLY A 531 -3.96 13.82 4.13
CA GLY A 531 -3.62 15.24 4.25
C GLY A 531 -3.73 15.77 5.68
N ARG A 532 -3.49 14.92 6.68
CA ARG A 532 -3.46 15.30 8.10
C ARG A 532 -2.02 15.50 8.56
N PRO A 533 -1.62 16.71 9.02
CA PRO A 533 -0.24 16.96 9.43
C PRO A 533 0.07 16.28 10.76
N VAL A 534 1.32 15.83 10.90
CA VAL A 534 1.77 15.09 12.09
C VAL A 534 3.00 15.75 12.70
N ILE A 535 3.02 15.87 14.03
CA ILE A 535 4.25 16.18 14.77
C ILE A 535 4.82 14.89 15.32
N SER A 536 6.14 14.70 15.16
CA SER A 536 6.86 13.53 15.69
C SER A 536 7.89 13.95 16.74
N SER A 537 7.91 13.26 17.88
CA SER A 537 8.96 13.39 18.90
C SER A 537 10.11 12.48 18.57
N GLN A 538 11.30 13.05 18.40
CA GLN A 538 12.51 12.38 17.99
C GLN A 538 13.50 12.29 19.16
N SER A 539 13.99 11.08 19.39
CA SER A 539 15.13 10.77 20.26
C SER A 539 16.45 10.91 19.47
N PRO A 540 17.63 10.77 20.12
CA PRO A 540 18.91 10.97 19.44
C PRO A 540 19.11 10.08 18.20
N GLY A 541 19.45 10.70 17.07
CA GLY A 541 19.79 10.05 15.79
C GLY A 541 19.85 11.06 14.63
N LEU A 542 19.19 10.76 13.51
CA LEU A 542 19.31 11.53 12.26
C LEU A 542 18.94 13.03 12.40
N PHE A 543 17.90 13.32 13.17
CA PHE A 543 17.34 14.68 13.29
C PHE A 543 17.98 15.51 14.41
N THR A 544 18.55 14.86 15.42
CA THR A 544 18.99 15.52 16.66
C THR A 544 19.95 14.65 17.47
N SER A 545 20.79 15.26 18.30
CA SER A 545 21.59 14.54 19.31
C SER A 545 20.89 14.43 20.68
N GLY A 546 19.71 15.03 20.84
CA GLY A 546 18.89 15.05 22.06
C GLY A 546 17.42 14.75 21.76
N GLY A 547 16.49 15.24 22.59
CA GLY A 547 15.06 15.25 22.24
C GLY A 547 14.74 16.36 21.23
N HIS A 548 13.86 16.10 20.25
CA HIS A 548 13.46 17.09 19.24
C HIS A 548 12.04 16.85 18.73
N PHE A 549 11.43 17.87 18.12
CA PHE A 549 10.14 17.75 17.44
C PHE A 549 10.28 18.16 15.99
N ILE A 550 9.73 17.35 15.08
CA ILE A 550 9.68 17.61 13.63
C ILE A 550 8.25 17.53 13.12
N VAL A 551 7.97 18.19 12.00
CA VAL A 551 6.66 18.12 11.33
C VAL A 551 6.77 17.20 10.12
N LEU A 552 5.89 16.20 10.04
CA LEU A 552 5.70 15.36 8.86
C LEU A 552 4.56 15.97 8.04
N ARG A 553 4.86 16.34 6.80
CA ARG A 553 3.99 17.18 5.96
C ARG A 553 3.40 16.48 4.74
N GLY A 554 3.62 15.19 4.59
CA GLY A 554 2.99 14.38 3.54
C GLY A 554 3.87 13.23 3.11
N LEU A 555 3.39 12.47 2.12
CA LEU A 555 4.16 11.43 1.47
C LEU A 555 4.43 11.80 0.01
N THR A 556 5.56 11.36 -0.50
CA THR A 556 5.90 11.37 -1.91
C THR A 556 5.22 10.20 -2.62
N ALA A 557 5.19 10.23 -3.96
CA ALA A 557 4.60 9.15 -4.76
C ALA A 557 5.28 7.78 -4.57
N ASP A 558 6.56 7.76 -4.16
CA ASP A 558 7.35 6.58 -3.81
C ASP A 558 7.26 6.20 -2.31
N GLY A 559 6.32 6.80 -1.56
CA GLY A 559 6.02 6.43 -0.17
C GLY A 559 7.01 6.94 0.87
N LYS A 560 7.86 7.92 0.51
CA LYS A 560 8.77 8.58 1.44
C LYS A 560 8.08 9.76 2.12
N VAL A 561 8.51 10.08 3.32
CA VAL A 561 7.91 11.14 4.15
C VAL A 561 8.62 12.46 3.88
N LEU A 562 7.83 13.51 3.68
CA LEU A 562 8.30 14.89 3.59
C LEU A 562 8.30 15.52 4.98
N VAL A 563 9.38 16.24 5.32
CA VAL A 563 9.61 16.78 6.67
C VAL A 563 9.85 18.29 6.63
N ASN A 564 9.27 19.00 7.60
CA ASN A 564 9.70 20.35 8.02
C ASN A 564 10.37 20.22 9.39
N ASP A 565 11.70 20.39 9.43
CA ASP A 565 12.50 20.38 10.67
C ASP A 565 12.64 21.82 11.21
N PRO A 566 12.16 22.13 12.44
CA PRO A 566 12.38 23.43 13.07
C PRO A 566 13.85 23.85 13.21
N ASN A 567 14.78 22.90 13.13
CA ASN A 567 16.22 23.13 13.22
C ASN A 567 16.92 22.86 11.87
N ASP A 568 16.20 22.97 10.75
CA ASP A 568 16.77 22.88 9.41
C ASP A 568 17.68 24.08 9.11
N ASN A 569 18.59 23.92 8.16
CA ASN A 569 19.50 24.95 7.66
C ASN A 569 20.11 24.52 6.32
N ASP A 570 20.81 25.42 5.64
CA ASP A 570 21.42 25.15 4.33
C ASP A 570 22.29 23.89 4.27
N SER A 571 22.91 23.48 5.38
CA SER A 571 23.73 22.27 5.43
C SER A 571 22.92 20.99 5.59
N LYS A 572 21.79 21.04 6.31
CA LYS A 572 20.88 19.90 6.47
C LYS A 572 19.97 19.76 5.26
N ASN A 573 19.33 20.86 4.86
CA ASN A 573 18.40 20.97 3.74
C ASN A 573 17.33 19.88 3.74
N TYR A 574 16.80 19.55 4.92
CA TYR A 574 15.82 18.48 5.10
C TYR A 574 14.47 18.81 4.47
N VAL A 575 14.13 20.09 4.32
CA VAL A 575 12.94 20.53 3.60
C VAL A 575 12.87 20.04 2.15
N ASN A 576 14.02 19.84 1.49
CA ASN A 576 14.10 19.38 0.09
C ASN A 576 14.42 17.88 -0.04
N ARG A 577 14.36 17.12 1.06
CA ARG A 577 14.68 15.69 1.11
C ARG A 577 13.47 14.88 1.57
N ALA A 578 13.25 13.73 0.94
CA ALA A 578 12.28 12.75 1.40
C ALA A 578 12.97 11.66 2.24
N PHE A 579 12.28 11.14 3.25
CA PHE A 579 12.82 10.24 4.27
C PHE A 579 12.07 8.92 4.32
N ASP A 580 12.77 7.84 4.65
CA ASP A 580 12.12 6.57 4.92
C ASP A 580 11.41 6.57 6.27
N MET A 581 10.12 6.19 6.29
CA MET A 581 9.32 6.24 7.52
C MET A 581 9.89 5.31 8.59
N MET A 582 10.28 4.08 8.25
CA MET A 582 10.64 3.09 9.26
C MET A 582 12.08 3.23 9.71
N THR A 583 13.00 3.39 8.75
CA THR A 583 14.44 3.34 9.02
C THR A 583 15.04 4.69 9.40
N GLU A 584 14.39 5.81 9.07
CA GLU A 584 14.93 7.15 9.34
C GLU A 584 14.09 7.95 10.34
N ILE A 585 12.76 7.90 10.26
CA ILE A 585 11.86 8.69 11.15
C ILE A 585 11.43 7.89 12.37
N HIS A 586 10.87 6.70 12.16
CA HIS A 586 10.31 5.87 13.22
C HIS A 586 11.41 5.24 14.09
N ALA A 587 12.57 4.95 13.50
CA ALA A 587 13.75 4.44 14.21
C ALA A 587 14.13 5.26 15.45
N THR A 588 13.84 6.56 15.45
CA THR A 588 14.07 7.46 16.58
C THR A 588 12.81 8.10 17.14
N SER A 589 11.62 7.78 16.64
CA SER A 589 10.38 8.38 17.13
C SER A 589 9.93 7.76 18.45
N SER A 590 9.53 8.60 19.40
CA SER A 590 8.94 8.15 20.68
C SER A 590 7.43 8.35 20.75
N GLN A 591 6.87 9.28 19.96
CA GLN A 591 5.45 9.64 20.00
C GLN A 591 5.09 10.50 18.78
N TYR A 592 3.86 10.37 18.30
CA TYR A 592 3.28 11.19 17.25
C TYR A 592 2.01 11.91 17.73
N TRP A 593 1.73 13.07 17.13
CA TRP A 593 0.51 13.85 17.28
C TRP A 593 -0.06 14.13 15.89
N ILE A 594 -1.17 13.49 15.55
CA ILE A 594 -1.91 13.70 14.31
C ILE A 594 -2.93 14.81 14.56
N PHE A 595 -2.95 15.82 13.71
CA PHE A 595 -3.90 16.93 13.82
C PHE A 595 -5.01 16.76 12.79
N GLU A 596 -6.25 16.72 13.26
CA GLU A 596 -7.41 16.55 12.38
C GLU A 596 -7.71 17.83 11.60
N LYS A 597 -8.17 17.67 10.35
CA LYS A 597 -8.68 18.79 9.56
C LYS A 597 -10.02 19.23 10.13
N LYS A 598 -10.23 20.54 10.24
CA LYS A 598 -11.49 21.13 10.70
C LYS A 598 -12.57 21.12 9.64
#